data_AF-A0A229TED8-F1
#
_entry.id   AF-A0A229TED8-F1
#
_cell.length_a   1.000
_cell.length_b   1.000
_cell.length_c   1.000
_cell.angle_alpha   90.00
_cell.angle_beta   90.00
_cell.angle_gamma   90.00
#
_symmetry.space_group_name_H-M   'P 1'
#
loop_
_entity.id
_entity.type
_entity.pdbx_description
1 polymer ?
#
loop_
_entity_poly.entity_id
_entity_poly.type
_entity_poly.pdbx_seq_one_letter_code
_entity_poly.pdbx_strand_id
1 'polypeptide(L)'
;MTTMENESRAFLRKIMRECPLPYGTRVRVTGPMPNEPDPLPIGTEGTVIGGNGGQLSMRWDNGRALMLLVDRDPYEVTGVDVDEFVSRVRRAVPELQDLHLSCSGGHLVLGLIQVHREQRGKGIAELVMRLVTELADVHGLILSANTSPPESERRRVKVTPLRHWLGRHGFWLNRDSRRRADVSERFYRLPQAAQVTGPRHTRTSGPR
;
A
#
# COMPACT_ATOMS: atom_id res chain seq x y z
N MET A 1 12.65 42.67 -8.73
CA MET A 1 11.89 41.44 -8.95
C MET A 1 10.44 41.71 -8.64
N THR A 2 9.55 41.45 -9.58
CA THR A 2 8.11 41.75 -9.45
C THR A 2 7.36 40.56 -8.83
N THR A 3 6.20 40.81 -8.24
CA THR A 3 5.33 39.78 -7.62
C THR A 3 4.99 38.65 -8.62
N MET A 4 4.78 38.99 -9.89
CA MET A 4 4.45 38.05 -10.97
C MET A 4 5.57 37.05 -11.28
N GLU A 5 6.83 37.48 -11.18
CA GLU A 5 7.99 36.60 -11.36
C GLU A 5 8.13 35.57 -10.23
N ASN A 6 7.81 35.99 -9.00
CA ASN A 6 7.86 35.12 -7.82
C ASN A 6 6.75 34.07 -7.86
N GLU A 7 5.53 34.46 -8.21
CA GLU A 7 4.40 33.54 -8.37
C GLU A 7 4.64 32.52 -9.47
N SER A 8 5.17 32.94 -10.62
CA SER A 8 5.50 32.05 -11.73
C SER A 8 6.56 31.02 -11.33
N ARG A 9 7.61 31.44 -10.61
CA ARG A 9 8.65 30.52 -10.09
C ARG A 9 8.10 29.55 -9.04
N ALA A 10 7.21 30.01 -8.17
CA ALA A 10 6.56 29.15 -7.18
C ALA A 10 5.67 28.10 -7.85
N PHE A 11 4.90 28.51 -8.86
CA PHE A 11 4.07 27.61 -9.65
C PHE A 11 4.90 26.55 -10.39
N LEU A 12 5.95 26.97 -11.10
CA LEU A 12 6.87 26.04 -11.78
C LEU A 12 7.49 25.04 -10.81
N ARG A 13 7.97 25.53 -9.65
CA ARG A 13 8.52 24.66 -8.61
C ARG A 13 7.49 23.63 -8.11
N LYS A 14 6.21 24.01 -8.01
CA LYS A 14 5.13 23.12 -7.58
C LYS A 14 4.89 22.01 -8.61
N ILE A 15 4.70 22.36 -9.88
CA ILE A 15 4.39 21.36 -10.92
C ILE A 15 5.60 20.50 -11.30
N MET A 16 6.82 20.93 -11.00
CA MET A 16 8.04 20.13 -11.17
C MET A 16 8.26 19.10 -10.05
N ARG A 17 7.49 19.16 -8.95
CA ARG A 17 7.54 18.11 -7.91
C ARG A 17 6.84 16.85 -8.39
N GLU A 18 7.27 15.72 -7.85
CA GLU A 18 6.60 14.44 -8.03
C GLU A 18 5.16 14.48 -7.52
N CYS A 19 4.35 13.56 -8.02
CA CYS A 19 2.97 13.37 -7.57
C CYS A 19 2.97 13.09 -6.05
N PRO A 20 2.23 13.87 -5.24
CA PRO A 20 2.27 13.73 -3.79
C PRO A 20 1.55 12.47 -3.30
N LEU A 21 0.67 11.89 -4.12
CA LEU A 21 0.01 10.63 -3.83
C LEU A 21 0.58 9.51 -4.70
N PRO A 22 0.92 8.35 -4.12
CA PRO A 22 1.40 7.23 -4.91
C PRO A 22 0.36 6.70 -5.89
N TYR A 23 0.83 6.02 -6.94
CA TYR A 23 -0.06 5.29 -7.85
C TYR A 23 -0.89 4.25 -7.09
N GLY A 24 -2.16 4.12 -7.47
CA GLY A 24 -3.09 3.17 -6.85
C GLY A 24 -3.76 3.69 -5.58
N THR A 25 -3.44 4.91 -5.14
CA THR A 25 -4.14 5.55 -4.01
C THR A 25 -5.62 5.72 -4.37
N ARG A 26 -6.51 5.28 -3.48
CA ARG A 26 -7.95 5.54 -3.57
C ARG A 26 -8.27 6.87 -2.93
N VAL A 27 -9.06 7.67 -3.62
CA VAL A 27 -9.55 8.95 -3.12
C VAL A 27 -11.05 9.06 -3.31
N ARG A 28 -11.67 9.89 -2.48
CA ARG A 28 -13.08 10.25 -2.57
C ARG A 28 -13.23 11.76 -2.56
N VAL A 29 -14.08 12.29 -3.45
CA VAL A 29 -14.46 13.70 -3.44
C VAL A 29 -15.32 13.99 -2.21
N THR A 30 -14.93 14.97 -1.40
CA THR A 30 -15.60 15.26 -0.11
C THR A 30 -16.43 16.53 -0.12
N GLY A 31 -16.31 17.37 -1.16
CA GLY A 31 -16.97 18.66 -1.21
C GLY A 31 -17.24 19.17 -2.62
N PRO A 32 -17.91 20.32 -2.75
CA PRO A 32 -18.18 20.93 -4.04
C PRO A 32 -16.90 21.49 -4.68
N MET A 33 -16.84 21.49 -6.00
CA MET A 33 -15.79 22.13 -6.80
C MET A 33 -16.37 23.39 -7.48
N PRO A 34 -16.51 24.52 -6.76
CA PRO A 34 -17.32 25.66 -7.21
C PRO A 34 -16.77 26.37 -8.45
N ASN A 35 -15.49 26.15 -8.80
CA ASN A 35 -14.83 26.75 -9.95
C ASN A 35 -14.66 25.76 -11.12
N GLU A 36 -15.25 24.58 -11.03
CA GLU A 36 -15.20 23.55 -12.08
C GLU A 36 -16.51 23.56 -12.88
N PRO A 37 -16.49 23.80 -14.21
CA PRO A 37 -17.70 23.84 -15.03
C PRO A 37 -18.52 22.55 -15.03
N ASP A 38 -17.87 21.41 -14.86
CA ASP A 38 -18.52 20.09 -14.75
C ASP A 38 -17.96 19.33 -13.53
N PRO A 39 -18.38 19.70 -12.31
CA PRO A 39 -17.76 19.19 -11.09
C PRO A 39 -18.09 17.72 -10.87
N LEU A 40 -17.21 16.99 -10.19
CA LEU A 40 -17.52 15.63 -9.76
C LEU A 40 -18.58 15.67 -8.64
N PRO A 41 -19.57 14.76 -8.65
CA PRO A 41 -20.46 14.59 -7.50
C PRO A 41 -19.67 14.28 -6.23
N ILE A 42 -20.10 14.83 -5.09
CA ILE A 42 -19.56 14.46 -3.78
C ILE A 42 -19.75 12.95 -3.56
N GLY A 43 -18.74 12.30 -3.00
CA GLY A 43 -18.70 10.85 -2.82
C GLY A 43 -18.16 10.09 -4.01
N THR A 44 -17.90 10.74 -5.16
CA THR A 44 -17.25 10.08 -6.30
C THR A 44 -15.88 9.57 -5.88
N GLU A 45 -15.61 8.30 -6.15
CA GLU A 45 -14.33 7.67 -5.86
C GLU A 45 -13.55 7.35 -7.13
N GLY A 46 -12.23 7.33 -6.99
CA GLY A 46 -11.32 7.01 -8.07
C GLY A 46 -9.94 6.64 -7.57
N THR A 47 -9.12 6.18 -8.51
CA THR A 47 -7.76 5.71 -8.27
C THR A 47 -6.76 6.68 -8.89
N VAL A 48 -5.75 7.10 -8.13
CA VAL A 48 -4.63 7.91 -8.64
C VAL A 48 -3.82 7.07 -9.61
N ILE A 49 -3.63 7.57 -10.83
CA ILE A 49 -2.85 6.92 -11.90
C ILE A 49 -1.58 7.69 -12.28
N GLY A 50 -1.36 8.85 -11.66
CA GLY A 50 -0.17 9.67 -11.85
C GLY A 50 -0.42 11.13 -11.49
N GLY A 51 0.46 12.03 -11.91
CA GLY A 51 0.32 13.45 -11.67
C GLY A 51 1.66 14.12 -11.38
N ASN A 52 1.58 15.27 -10.75
CA ASN A 52 2.71 16.04 -10.25
C ASN A 52 2.31 16.81 -8.98
N GLY A 53 3.20 17.64 -8.44
CA GLY A 53 2.88 18.42 -7.23
C GLY A 53 1.73 19.42 -7.38
N GLY A 54 1.26 19.68 -8.61
CA GLY A 54 0.12 20.53 -8.94
C GLY A 54 -1.22 19.79 -8.99
N GLN A 55 -1.22 18.62 -9.62
CA GLN A 55 -2.43 17.92 -10.03
C GLN A 55 -2.28 16.40 -9.97
N LEU A 56 -3.39 15.71 -9.73
CA LEU A 56 -3.50 14.26 -9.73
C LEU A 56 -4.25 13.81 -10.99
N SER A 57 -3.63 12.92 -11.75
CA SER A 57 -4.31 12.18 -12.81
C SER A 57 -5.08 11.02 -12.19
N MET A 58 -6.37 10.93 -12.53
CA MET A 58 -7.32 10.03 -11.89
C MET A 58 -7.94 9.06 -12.89
N ARG A 59 -8.20 7.83 -12.45
CA ARG A 59 -9.17 6.92 -13.05
C ARG A 59 -10.37 6.86 -12.13
N TRP A 60 -11.44 7.58 -12.48
CA TRP A 60 -12.67 7.61 -11.70
C TRP A 60 -13.53 6.37 -11.97
N ASP A 61 -14.21 5.88 -10.93
CA ASP A 61 -15.05 4.67 -11.04
C ASP A 61 -16.27 4.91 -11.93
N ASN A 62 -16.74 6.16 -12.01
CA ASN A 62 -17.82 6.58 -12.90
C ASN A 62 -17.34 6.86 -14.34
N GLY A 63 -16.08 6.56 -14.67
CA GLY A 63 -15.52 6.71 -16.01
C GLY A 63 -15.16 8.14 -16.42
N ARG A 64 -15.27 9.14 -15.53
CA ARG A 64 -14.87 10.52 -15.82
C ARG A 64 -13.33 10.64 -15.91
N ALA A 65 -12.87 11.74 -16.53
CA ALA A 65 -11.45 12.00 -16.78
C ALA A 65 -10.91 13.25 -16.07
N LEU A 66 -11.67 13.83 -15.13
CA LEU A 66 -11.28 15.06 -14.43
C LEU A 66 -10.00 14.82 -13.60
N MET A 67 -9.03 15.73 -13.67
CA MET A 67 -7.88 15.72 -12.76
C MET A 67 -8.23 16.44 -11.46
N LEU A 68 -7.60 16.08 -10.34
CA LEU A 68 -7.72 16.84 -9.09
C LEU A 68 -6.58 17.83 -8.94
N LEU A 69 -6.86 19.05 -8.51
CA LEU A 69 -5.87 20.02 -8.07
C LEU A 69 -5.53 19.77 -6.60
N VAL A 70 -4.27 19.43 -6.34
CA VAL A 70 -3.77 18.95 -5.02
C VAL A 70 -4.15 19.89 -3.86
N ASP A 71 -4.09 21.21 -4.08
CA ASP A 71 -4.28 22.20 -3.01
C ASP A 71 -5.67 22.89 -3.04
N ARG A 72 -6.55 22.50 -3.96
CA ARG A 72 -7.83 23.20 -4.19
C ARG A 72 -9.02 22.28 -4.09
N ASP A 73 -8.93 21.09 -4.67
CA ASP A 73 -10.09 20.23 -4.78
C ASP A 73 -10.32 19.47 -3.48
N PRO A 74 -11.58 19.36 -3.03
CA PRO A 74 -11.90 18.69 -1.78
C PRO A 74 -11.93 17.17 -1.99
N TYR A 75 -10.89 16.49 -1.49
CA TYR A 75 -10.82 15.04 -1.48
C TYR A 75 -10.22 14.50 -0.18
N GLU A 76 -10.46 13.23 0.09
CA GLU A 76 -9.78 12.46 1.12
C GLU A 76 -9.16 11.19 0.53
N VAL A 77 -8.08 10.71 1.12
CA VAL A 77 -7.52 9.39 0.80
C VAL A 77 -8.29 8.33 1.58
N THR A 78 -8.83 7.33 0.87
CA THR A 78 -9.66 6.28 1.46
C THR A 78 -8.97 4.92 1.52
N GLY A 79 -7.84 4.74 0.83
CA GLY A 79 -7.06 3.50 0.87
C GLY A 79 -6.25 3.26 -0.40
N VAL A 80 -6.17 2.00 -0.81
CA VAL A 80 -5.42 1.55 -1.98
C VAL A 80 -6.29 0.65 -2.86
N ASP A 81 -6.16 0.80 -4.17
CA ASP A 81 -6.77 -0.04 -5.19
C ASP A 81 -6.00 -1.37 -5.26
N VAL A 82 -6.37 -2.29 -4.38
CA VAL A 82 -5.73 -3.60 -4.25
C VAL A 82 -5.91 -4.42 -5.53
N ASP A 83 -7.08 -4.35 -6.17
CA ASP A 83 -7.39 -5.12 -7.37
C ASP A 83 -6.52 -4.68 -8.56
N GLU A 84 -6.31 -3.38 -8.73
CA GLU A 84 -5.38 -2.86 -9.74
C GLU A 84 -3.95 -3.30 -9.43
N PHE A 85 -3.52 -3.23 -8.16
CA PHE A 85 -2.19 -3.70 -7.77
C PHE A 85 -2.00 -5.19 -8.08
N VAL A 86 -2.92 -6.05 -7.66
CA VAL A 86 -2.87 -7.50 -7.94
C VAL A 86 -2.87 -7.75 -9.44
N SER A 87 -3.68 -7.03 -10.21
CA SER A 87 -3.73 -7.13 -11.68
C SER A 87 -2.40 -6.73 -12.33
N ARG A 88 -1.72 -5.69 -11.82
CA ARG A 88 -0.38 -5.31 -12.27
C ARG A 88 0.66 -6.36 -11.93
N VAL A 89 0.65 -6.89 -10.71
CA VAL A 89 1.58 -7.95 -10.30
C VAL A 89 1.40 -9.19 -11.18
N ARG A 90 0.17 -9.63 -11.43
CA ARG A 90 -0.11 -10.79 -12.30
C ARG A 90 0.34 -10.57 -13.75
N ARG A 91 0.22 -9.35 -14.28
CA ARG A 91 0.75 -9.00 -15.61
C ARG A 91 2.28 -9.01 -15.65
N ALA A 92 2.93 -8.53 -14.59
CA ALA A 92 4.39 -8.45 -14.50
C ALA A 92 5.05 -9.78 -14.13
N VAL A 93 4.32 -10.67 -13.46
CA VAL A 93 4.80 -11.96 -12.95
C VAL A 93 3.80 -13.06 -13.36
N PRO A 94 3.77 -13.45 -14.64
CA PRO A 94 2.80 -14.43 -15.16
C PRO A 94 2.94 -15.82 -14.54
N GLU A 95 4.09 -16.14 -13.92
CA GLU A 95 4.34 -17.38 -13.19
C GLU A 95 3.68 -17.45 -11.81
N LEU A 96 3.11 -16.33 -11.35
CA LEU A 96 2.34 -16.26 -10.11
C LEU A 96 0.97 -16.93 -10.34
N GLN A 97 0.70 -17.98 -9.58
CA GLN A 97 -0.58 -18.70 -9.68
C GLN A 97 -1.70 -17.88 -9.05
N ASP A 98 -1.46 -17.35 -7.84
CA ASP A 98 -2.45 -16.54 -7.14
C ASP A 98 -1.82 -15.56 -6.13
N LEU A 99 -2.51 -14.47 -5.87
CA LEU A 99 -2.19 -13.46 -4.88
C LEU A 99 -3.50 -12.90 -4.33
N HIS A 100 -3.70 -13.09 -3.02
CA HIS A 100 -4.86 -12.53 -2.33
C HIS A 100 -4.41 -11.47 -1.34
N LEU A 101 -4.88 -10.26 -1.59
CA LEU A 101 -4.70 -9.09 -0.75
C LEU A 101 -6.07 -8.49 -0.45
N SER A 102 -6.21 -7.87 0.71
CA SER A 102 -7.35 -6.99 1.03
C SER A 102 -6.87 -5.77 1.80
N CYS A 103 -7.58 -4.66 1.69
CA CYS A 103 -7.24 -3.42 2.40
C CYS A 103 -8.47 -2.87 3.11
N SER A 104 -8.34 -2.53 4.39
CA SER A 104 -9.39 -1.90 5.18
C SER A 104 -8.78 -1.10 6.33
N GLY A 105 -9.27 0.12 6.56
CA GLY A 105 -8.95 0.92 7.76
C GLY A 105 -7.46 1.17 7.98
N GLY A 106 -6.65 1.29 6.91
CA GLY A 106 -5.19 1.45 7.01
C GLY A 106 -4.40 0.15 7.17
N HIS A 107 -5.07 -1.00 7.09
CA HIS A 107 -4.44 -2.32 7.14
C HIS A 107 -4.50 -2.99 5.76
N LEU A 108 -3.34 -3.41 5.27
CA LEU A 108 -3.21 -4.32 4.14
C LEU A 108 -3.05 -5.74 4.69
N VAL A 109 -3.88 -6.68 4.25
CA VAL A 109 -3.83 -8.07 4.68
C VAL A 109 -3.39 -8.95 3.52
N LEU A 110 -2.28 -9.65 3.71
CA LEU A 110 -1.81 -10.70 2.83
C LEU A 110 -2.44 -12.04 3.23
N GLY A 111 -3.38 -12.50 2.42
CA GLY A 111 -4.04 -13.78 2.60
C GLY A 111 -3.26 -14.95 1.99
N LEU A 112 -2.73 -14.77 0.77
CA LEU A 112 -2.09 -15.85 0.03
C LEU A 112 -1.07 -15.32 -0.99
N ILE A 113 0.06 -16.02 -1.11
CA ILE A 113 0.93 -15.99 -2.29
C ILE A 113 1.06 -17.43 -2.77
N GLN A 114 0.54 -17.72 -3.96
CA GLN A 114 0.59 -19.04 -4.55
C GLN A 114 1.44 -19.02 -5.81
N VAL A 115 2.47 -19.86 -5.83
CA VAL A 115 3.37 -20.01 -6.99
C VAL A 115 3.17 -21.40 -7.58
N HIS A 116 3.07 -21.43 -8.91
CA HIS A 116 3.04 -22.64 -9.72
C HIS A 116 4.14 -23.62 -9.27
N ARG A 117 3.82 -24.91 -9.15
CA ARG A 117 4.71 -25.90 -8.51
C ARG A 117 6.07 -25.98 -9.21
N GLU A 118 6.05 -25.94 -10.52
CA GLU A 118 7.18 -25.95 -11.46
C GLU A 118 8.02 -24.66 -11.41
N GLN A 119 7.50 -23.60 -10.80
CA GLN A 119 8.18 -22.31 -10.64
C GLN A 119 8.68 -22.06 -9.20
N ARG A 120 8.40 -22.99 -8.27
CA ARG A 120 8.86 -22.87 -6.88
C ARG A 120 10.39 -22.88 -6.80
N GLY A 121 10.94 -22.12 -5.86
CA GLY A 121 12.39 -21.98 -5.69
C GLY A 121 13.06 -20.95 -6.59
N LYS A 122 12.33 -20.38 -7.58
CA LYS A 122 12.87 -19.37 -8.51
C LYS A 122 12.77 -17.92 -8.00
N GLY A 123 12.45 -17.72 -6.72
CA GLY A 123 12.37 -16.39 -6.12
C GLY A 123 11.08 -15.60 -6.39
N ILE A 124 10.07 -16.17 -7.05
CA ILE A 124 8.80 -15.46 -7.35
C ILE A 124 8.09 -14.97 -6.09
N ALA A 125 7.92 -15.84 -5.08
CA ALA A 125 7.29 -15.44 -3.83
C ALA A 125 8.07 -14.32 -3.10
N GLU A 126 9.40 -14.32 -3.25
CA GLU A 126 10.27 -13.28 -2.70
C GLU A 126 10.08 -11.94 -3.43
N LEU A 127 9.98 -11.97 -4.76
CA LEU A 127 9.65 -10.79 -5.55
C LEU A 127 8.29 -10.23 -5.19
N VAL A 128 7.26 -11.07 -5.14
CA VAL A 128 5.90 -10.63 -4.79
C VAL A 128 5.84 -10.08 -3.37
N MET A 129 6.48 -10.73 -2.40
CA MET A 129 6.53 -10.21 -1.03
C MET A 129 7.17 -8.82 -0.98
N ARG A 130 8.27 -8.57 -1.70
CA ARG A 130 8.88 -7.24 -1.78
C ARG A 130 7.93 -6.19 -2.33
N LEU A 131 7.21 -6.51 -3.42
CA LEU A 131 6.22 -5.59 -4.01
C LEU A 131 5.08 -5.28 -3.04
N VAL A 132 4.59 -6.29 -2.30
CA VAL A 132 3.54 -6.09 -1.29
C VAL A 132 4.04 -5.25 -0.11
N THR A 133 5.27 -5.48 0.36
CA THR A 133 5.85 -4.67 1.44
C THR A 133 6.09 -3.22 0.99
N GLU A 134 6.53 -3.03 -0.25
CA GLU A 134 6.71 -1.70 -0.84
C GLU A 134 5.39 -0.97 -0.96
N LEU A 135 4.32 -1.64 -1.42
CA LEU A 135 2.97 -1.08 -1.44
C LEU A 135 2.56 -0.60 -0.04
N ALA A 136 2.75 -1.43 0.98
CA ALA A 136 2.42 -1.04 2.35
C ALA A 136 3.25 0.16 2.83
N ASP A 137 4.55 0.20 2.52
CA ASP A 137 5.43 1.30 2.95
C ASP A 137 5.08 2.62 2.28
N VAL A 138 4.90 2.58 0.96
CA VAL A 138 4.58 3.75 0.13
C VAL A 138 3.25 4.36 0.55
N HIS A 139 2.28 3.55 0.95
CA HIS A 139 0.96 4.01 1.40
C HIS A 139 0.83 4.14 2.92
N GLY A 140 1.90 3.92 3.68
CA GLY A 140 1.88 4.02 5.15
C GLY A 140 0.96 3.02 5.85
N LEU A 141 0.73 1.86 5.23
CA LEU A 141 -0.20 0.83 5.72
C LEU A 141 0.47 -0.14 6.68
N ILE A 142 -0.29 -0.62 7.66
CA ILE A 142 0.10 -1.79 8.45
C ILE A 142 -0.14 -3.03 7.59
N LEU A 143 0.91 -3.82 7.34
CA LEU A 143 0.83 -5.05 6.58
C LEU A 143 0.71 -6.25 7.52
N SER A 144 -0.40 -6.96 7.45
CA SER A 144 -0.63 -8.21 8.17
C SER A 144 -0.54 -9.40 7.24
N ALA A 145 -0.13 -10.56 7.74
CA ALA A 145 -0.12 -11.80 6.99
C ALA A 145 -0.92 -12.87 7.72
N ASN A 146 -1.93 -13.42 7.04
CA ASN A 146 -2.65 -14.58 7.53
C ASN A 146 -1.77 -15.81 7.28
N THR A 147 -1.29 -16.42 8.37
CA THR A 147 -0.46 -17.63 8.30
C THR A 147 -1.25 -18.91 8.48
N SER A 148 -2.58 -18.85 8.40
CA SER A 148 -3.42 -20.04 8.42
C SER A 148 -3.45 -20.61 7.01
N PRO A 149 -2.67 -21.67 6.70
CA PRO A 149 -2.84 -22.33 5.41
C PRO A 149 -4.28 -22.85 5.30
N PRO A 150 -4.80 -22.96 4.07
CA PRO A 150 -6.08 -23.63 3.82
C PRO A 150 -6.15 -24.98 4.55
N GLU A 151 -7.34 -25.38 5.01
CA GLU A 151 -7.56 -26.61 5.80
C GLU A 151 -6.85 -27.84 5.19
N SER A 152 -6.89 -27.95 3.86
CA SER A 152 -6.28 -29.00 3.06
C SER A 152 -4.74 -29.04 3.10
N GLU A 153 -4.08 -27.94 3.45
CA GLU A 153 -2.62 -27.80 3.44
C GLU A 153 -1.99 -27.69 4.84
N ARG A 154 -2.82 -27.63 5.91
CA ARG A 154 -2.36 -27.49 7.31
C ARG A 154 -1.31 -28.53 7.74
N ARG A 155 -1.38 -29.76 7.22
CA ARG A 155 -0.41 -30.83 7.53
C ARG A 155 0.93 -30.71 6.80
N ARG A 156 1.03 -29.88 5.75
CA ARG A 156 2.21 -29.80 4.87
C ARG A 156 3.04 -28.54 5.09
N VAL A 157 2.46 -27.47 5.62
CA VAL A 157 3.18 -26.22 5.86
C VAL A 157 3.98 -26.32 7.16
N LYS A 158 5.30 -26.36 7.04
CA LYS A 158 6.19 -26.22 8.19
C LYS A 158 6.14 -24.75 8.67
N VAL A 159 5.53 -24.51 9.82
CA VAL A 159 5.30 -23.17 10.40
C VAL A 159 6.62 -22.42 10.66
N THR A 160 7.69 -23.12 11.04
CA THR A 160 8.99 -22.51 11.38
C THR A 160 9.67 -21.85 10.17
N PRO A 161 9.82 -22.51 9.00
CA PRO A 161 10.28 -21.86 7.77
C PRO A 161 9.47 -20.63 7.36
N LEU A 162 8.14 -20.71 7.41
CA LEU A 162 7.27 -19.58 7.05
C LEU A 162 7.49 -18.38 7.98
N ARG A 163 7.58 -18.63 9.29
CA ARG A 163 7.89 -17.59 10.28
C ARG A 163 9.25 -16.95 10.03
N HIS A 164 10.28 -17.74 9.75
CA HIS A 164 11.60 -17.22 9.46
C HIS A 164 11.58 -16.36 8.19
N TRP A 165 10.90 -16.85 7.15
CA TRP A 165 10.74 -16.11 5.89
C TRP A 165 10.03 -14.77 6.09
N LEU A 166 8.89 -14.75 6.78
CA LEU A 166 8.18 -13.51 7.14
C LEU A 166 9.05 -12.56 7.98
N GLY A 167 9.83 -13.09 8.92
CA GLY A 167 10.74 -12.29 9.74
C GLY A 167 11.81 -11.55 8.92
N ARG A 168 12.30 -12.14 7.81
CA ARG A 168 13.25 -11.45 6.90
C ARG A 168 12.63 -10.26 6.18
N HIS A 169 11.31 -10.25 6.04
CA HIS A 169 10.54 -9.15 5.45
C HIS A 169 10.03 -8.14 6.48
N GLY A 170 10.49 -8.23 7.74
CA GLY A 170 10.14 -7.28 8.80
C GLY A 170 8.81 -7.55 9.49
N PHE A 171 8.23 -8.75 9.34
CA PHE A 171 7.06 -9.15 10.10
C PHE A 171 7.42 -9.56 11.53
N TRP A 172 6.58 -9.14 12.46
CA TRP A 172 6.61 -9.44 13.88
C TRP A 172 5.49 -10.42 14.23
N LEU A 173 5.76 -11.30 15.18
CA LEU A 173 4.73 -12.15 15.76
C LEU A 173 3.94 -11.36 16.80
N ASN A 174 2.63 -11.17 16.58
CA ASN A 174 1.73 -10.62 17.57
C ASN A 174 1.47 -11.68 18.66
N ARG A 175 2.32 -11.70 19.70
CA ARG A 175 2.26 -12.70 20.77
C ARG A 175 1.14 -12.45 21.78
N ASP A 176 0.54 -11.28 21.76
CA ASP A 176 -0.39 -10.83 22.80
C ASP A 176 -1.36 -9.83 22.18
N SER A 177 -2.58 -10.27 21.84
CA SER A 177 -3.63 -9.44 21.21
C SER A 177 -4.01 -8.21 22.05
N ARG A 178 -3.58 -8.16 23.32
CA ARG A 178 -3.75 -7.02 24.22
C ARG A 178 -2.71 -5.90 24.03
N ARG A 179 -1.54 -6.19 23.45
CA ARG A 179 -0.47 -5.18 23.27
C ARG A 179 -0.69 -4.26 22.06
N ARG A 180 -1.44 -4.73 21.06
CA ARG A 180 -1.92 -3.98 19.89
C ARG A 180 -3.29 -4.52 19.48
N ALA A 181 -4.33 -4.04 20.15
CA ALA A 181 -5.71 -4.46 19.92
C ALA A 181 -6.23 -4.10 18.52
N ASP A 182 -5.54 -3.18 17.83
CA ASP A 182 -5.75 -2.77 16.45
C ASP A 182 -5.30 -3.81 15.41
N VAL A 183 -4.51 -4.82 15.80
CA VAL A 183 -4.02 -5.87 14.89
C VAL A 183 -4.53 -7.23 15.35
N SER A 184 -5.58 -7.73 14.69
CA SER A 184 -6.14 -9.07 14.96
C SER A 184 -5.22 -10.21 14.48
N GLU A 185 -4.37 -9.95 13.49
CA GLU A 185 -3.58 -10.97 12.83
C GLU A 185 -2.30 -11.35 13.58
N ARG A 186 -1.91 -12.62 13.40
CA ARG A 186 -0.79 -13.23 14.13
C ARG A 186 0.57 -12.69 13.68
N PHE A 187 0.71 -12.26 12.43
CA PHE A 187 1.91 -11.65 11.89
C PHE A 187 1.60 -10.29 11.28
N TYR A 188 2.41 -9.29 11.63
CA TYR A 188 2.23 -7.93 11.12
C TYR A 188 3.55 -7.19 10.96
N ARG A 189 3.53 -6.15 10.14
CA ARG A 189 4.65 -5.27 9.81
C ARG A 189 4.13 -3.85 9.78
N LEU A 190 4.80 -2.95 10.51
CA LEU A 190 4.54 -1.52 10.41
C LEU A 190 5.14 -0.97 9.11
N PRO A 191 4.61 0.13 8.55
CA PRO A 191 5.26 0.77 7.41
C PRO A 191 6.67 1.23 7.83
N GLN A 192 7.61 1.21 6.88
CA GLN A 192 9.04 1.43 7.13
C GLN A 192 9.33 2.70 7.96
N ALA A 193 8.63 3.80 7.70
CA ALA A 193 8.75 5.05 8.45
C ALA A 193 8.46 4.89 9.96
N ALA A 194 7.52 4.01 10.32
CA ALA A 194 7.15 3.71 11.70
C ALA A 194 8.00 2.60 12.35
N GLN A 195 8.83 1.89 11.58
CA GLN A 195 9.72 0.87 12.14
C GLN A 195 10.94 1.47 12.85
N VAL A 196 11.41 2.65 12.41
CA VAL A 196 12.60 3.34 12.98
C VAL A 196 12.37 3.81 14.42
N THR A 197 11.12 4.07 14.79
CA THR A 197 10.69 4.48 16.15
C THR A 197 10.20 3.33 17.02
N GLY A 198 10.20 2.10 16.49
CA GLY A 198 9.86 0.89 17.25
C GLY A 198 10.86 0.60 18.37
N PRO A 199 10.48 -0.19 19.39
CA PRO A 199 11.36 -0.49 20.52
C PRO A 199 12.69 -1.09 20.02
N ARG A 200 13.79 -0.37 20.24
CA ARG A 200 15.15 -0.93 20.10
C ARG A 200 15.26 -2.10 21.07
N HIS A 201 15.24 -3.32 20.56
CA HIS A 201 15.67 -4.45 21.36
C HIS A 201 17.17 -4.31 21.59
N THR A 202 17.52 -3.90 22.81
CA THR A 202 18.81 -4.22 23.41
C THR A 202 19.04 -5.71 23.21
N ARG A 203 20.12 -6.07 22.52
CA ARG A 203 20.63 -7.44 22.54
C ARG A 203 20.98 -7.73 23.99
N THR A 204 20.13 -8.45 24.70
CA THR A 204 20.53 -9.12 25.93
C THR A 204 21.48 -10.25 25.55
N SER A 205 22.77 -9.90 25.43
CA SER A 205 23.84 -10.85 25.65
C SER A 205 23.80 -11.25 27.12
N GLY A 206 23.19 -12.40 27.42
CA GLY A 206 23.38 -13.07 28.70
C GLY A 206 24.81 -13.64 28.75
N PRO A 207 25.54 -13.51 29.87
CA PRO A 207 26.85 -14.13 30.00
C PRO A 207 26.70 -15.66 30.10
N ARG A 208 27.71 -16.35 29.57
CA ARG A 208 27.94 -17.79 29.75
C ARG A 208 28.35 -18.09 31.19
#